data_AF-A0A484Z8D0-F1
#
_entry.id   AF-A0A484Z8D0-F1
#
_cell.length_a   1.000
_cell.length_b   1.000
_cell.length_c   1.000
_cell.angle_alpha   90.00
_cell.angle_beta   90.00
_cell.angle_gamma   90.00
#
_symmetry.space_group_name_H-M   'P 1'
#
loop_
_entity.id
_entity.type
_entity.pdbx_description
1 polymer ?
#
loop_
_entity_poly.entity_id
_entity_poly.type
_entity_poly.pdbx_seq_one_letter_code
_entity_poly.pdbx_strand_id
1 'polypeptide(L)'
;MNDIHTSPYTKEEPLTASLSVNQKITGRDSEKDVRHIEIDLGDSGLRYQPGDALGVWYQNDPALVNELVELLWLKGDETVTLDGKTLPLCRSTAVAF
;
A
#
# COMPACT_ATOMS: atom_id res chain seq x y z
N MET A 1 -6.05 -3.82 -34.16
CA MET A 1 -6.33 -2.69 -33.25
C MET A 1 -6.72 -3.30 -31.93
N ASN A 2 -5.79 -3.42 -30.97
CA ASN A 2 -6.09 -3.86 -29.61
C ASN A 2 -4.94 -3.45 -28.67
N ASP A 3 -4.74 -2.14 -28.51
CA ASP A 3 -3.83 -1.59 -27.51
C ASP A 3 -4.56 -1.48 -26.16
N ILE A 4 -4.76 -2.62 -25.49
CA ILE A 4 -5.34 -2.70 -24.13
C ILE A 4 -4.23 -2.52 -23.07
N HIS A 5 -2.96 -2.53 -23.46
CA HIS A 5 -1.82 -2.67 -22.55
C HIS A 5 -1.08 -1.36 -22.22
N THR A 6 -1.41 -0.23 -22.85
CA THR A 6 -0.73 1.04 -22.57
C THR A 6 -1.48 1.79 -21.48
N SER A 7 -1.29 1.35 -20.24
CA SER A 7 -1.60 2.15 -19.05
C SER A 7 -0.34 2.95 -18.68
N PRO A 8 -0.45 4.23 -18.31
CA PRO A 8 0.69 4.97 -17.77
C PRO A 8 1.12 4.45 -16.39
N TYR A 9 0.29 3.64 -15.73
CA TYR A 9 0.55 3.16 -14.39
C TYR A 9 1.37 1.87 -14.39
N THR A 10 2.45 1.88 -13.63
CA THR A 10 3.34 0.75 -13.40
C THR A 10 3.49 0.50 -11.91
N LYS A 11 4.30 -0.49 -11.52
CA LYS A 11 4.63 -0.71 -10.11
C LYS A 11 5.35 0.51 -9.53
N GLU A 12 6.29 1.06 -10.28
CA GLU A 12 7.13 2.20 -9.89
C GLU A 12 6.37 3.53 -9.96
N GLU A 13 5.39 3.64 -10.85
CA GLU A 13 4.49 4.80 -11.00
C GLU A 13 3.03 4.36 -10.79
N PRO A 14 2.62 4.05 -9.55
CA PRO A 14 1.29 3.52 -9.28
C PRO A 14 0.20 4.60 -9.40
N LEU A 15 -1.01 4.16 -9.73
CA LEU A 15 -2.20 5.01 -9.63
C LEU A 15 -2.51 5.33 -8.16
N THR A 16 -2.66 6.60 -7.83
CA THR A 16 -3.26 7.01 -6.56
C THR A 16 -4.78 6.92 -6.71
N ALA A 17 -5.35 5.83 -6.19
CA ALA A 17 -6.78 5.54 -6.20
C ALA A 17 -7.39 5.71 -4.79
N SER A 18 -8.72 5.72 -4.72
CA SER A 18 -9.44 5.86 -3.45
C SER A 18 -10.13 4.55 -3.06
N LEU A 19 -10.18 4.27 -1.74
CA LEU A 19 -10.86 3.10 -1.19
C LEU A 19 -12.34 3.45 -1.00
N SER A 20 -13.21 2.88 -1.82
CA SER A 20 -14.65 3.15 -1.80
C SER A 20 -15.40 2.25 -0.84
N VAL A 21 -15.05 0.96 -0.81
CA VAL A 21 -15.67 -0.02 0.09
C VAL A 21 -14.60 -0.80 0.82
N ASN A 22 -14.81 -0.96 2.13
CA ASN A 22 -14.03 -1.84 2.99
C ASN A 22 -14.99 -2.59 3.91
N GLN A 23 -15.48 -3.74 3.45
CA GLN A 23 -16.54 -4.47 4.13
C GLN A 23 -16.04 -5.85 4.60
N LYS A 24 -16.17 -6.14 5.90
CA LYS A 24 -15.98 -7.51 6.39
C LYS A 24 -17.06 -8.43 5.82
N ILE A 25 -16.65 -9.53 5.20
CA ILE A 25 -17.56 -10.53 4.61
C ILE A 25 -17.60 -11.85 5.38
N THR A 26 -16.79 -12.00 6.42
CA THR A 26 -16.87 -13.13 7.34
C THR A 26 -17.87 -12.88 8.47
N GLY A 27 -18.48 -13.96 8.96
CA GLY A 27 -19.40 -13.91 10.10
C GLY A 27 -18.76 -13.36 11.37
N ARG A 28 -19.60 -12.96 12.34
CA ARG A 28 -19.14 -12.37 13.60
C ARG A 28 -18.19 -13.29 14.36
N ASP A 29 -18.52 -14.58 14.40
CA ASP A 29 -17.77 -15.60 15.14
C ASP A 29 -16.71 -16.29 14.27
N SER A 30 -16.39 -15.74 13.10
CA SER A 30 -15.33 -16.30 12.26
C SER A 30 -13.96 -15.97 12.81
N GLU A 31 -13.07 -16.96 12.86
CA GLU A 31 -11.66 -16.78 13.23
C GLU A 31 -10.87 -15.96 12.20
N LYS A 32 -11.38 -15.82 10.96
CA LYS A 32 -10.72 -15.07 9.89
C LYS A 32 -11.42 -13.72 9.68
N ASP A 33 -10.63 -12.66 9.51
CA ASP A 33 -11.11 -11.39 8.97
C ASP A 33 -10.83 -11.35 7.46
N VAL A 34 -11.89 -11.49 6.65
CA VAL A 34 -11.80 -11.36 5.19
C VAL A 34 -12.64 -10.17 4.78
N ARG A 35 -12.08 -9.31 3.92
CA ARG A 35 -12.69 -8.06 3.50
C ARG A 35 -12.93 -8.02 2.00
N HIS A 36 -14.14 -7.60 1.63
CA HIS A 36 -14.47 -7.15 0.29
C HIS A 36 -14.04 -5.69 0.15
N ILE A 37 -13.12 -5.45 -0.78
CA ILE A 37 -12.49 -4.17 -1.03
C ILE A 37 -12.89 -3.70 -2.42
N GLU A 38 -13.42 -2.48 -2.50
CA GLU A 38 -13.65 -1.80 -3.78
C GLU A 38 -12.79 -0.55 -3.83
N ILE A 39 -12.01 -0.43 -4.90
CA ILE A 39 -11.13 0.70 -5.16
C ILE A 39 -11.71 1.44 -6.36
N ASP A 40 -11.99 2.73 -6.19
CA ASP A 40 -12.43 3.58 -7.28
C ASP A 40 -11.23 4.05 -8.09
N LEU A 41 -11.25 3.71 -9.37
CA LEU A 41 -10.24 4.05 -10.36
C LEU A 41 -10.49 5.43 -10.99
N GLY A 42 -11.63 6.07 -10.71
CA GLY A 42 -12.02 7.36 -11.27
C GLY A 42 -11.87 7.40 -12.79
N ASP A 43 -11.38 8.53 -13.29
CA ASP A 43 -11.13 8.75 -14.73
C ASP A 43 -9.72 8.29 -15.17
N SER A 44 -9.03 7.45 -14.39
CA SER A 44 -7.65 7.01 -14.69
C SER A 44 -7.51 6.22 -15.99
N GLY A 45 -8.60 5.61 -16.46
CA GLY A 45 -8.58 4.75 -17.64
C GLY A 45 -7.80 3.44 -17.44
N LEU A 46 -7.42 3.10 -16.20
CA LEU A 46 -6.78 1.82 -15.87
C LEU A 46 -7.70 0.66 -16.29
N ARG A 47 -7.16 -0.32 -17.02
CA ARG A 47 -7.91 -1.49 -17.48
C ARG A 47 -7.24 -2.78 -17.01
N TYR A 48 -8.07 -3.77 -16.72
CA TYR A 48 -7.65 -5.12 -16.32
C TYR A 48 -8.64 -6.15 -16.88
N GLN A 49 -8.23 -7.40 -16.91
CA GLN A 49 -9.04 -8.54 -17.31
C GLN A 49 -9.28 -9.49 -16.13
N PRO A 50 -10.36 -10.29 -16.16
CA PRO A 50 -10.55 -11.34 -15.18
C PRO A 50 -9.35 -12.31 -15.15
N GLY A 51 -8.76 -12.50 -13.98
CA GLY A 51 -7.53 -13.27 -13.78
C GLY A 51 -6.30 -12.42 -13.52
N ASP A 52 -6.35 -11.11 -13.80
CA ASP A 52 -5.29 -10.17 -13.42
C ASP A 52 -5.28 -9.93 -11.91
N ALA A 53 -4.10 -9.58 -11.37
CA ALA A 53 -3.93 -9.20 -9.97
C ALA A 53 -3.70 -7.69 -9.84
N LEU A 54 -4.17 -7.10 -8.73
CA LEU A 54 -3.94 -5.71 -8.40
C LEU A 54 -2.77 -5.59 -7.42
N GLY A 55 -1.72 -4.86 -7.81
CA GLY A 55 -0.64 -4.48 -6.90
C GLY A 55 -1.10 -3.35 -5.98
N VAL A 56 -0.98 -3.53 -4.66
CA VAL A 56 -1.38 -2.54 -3.66
C VAL A 56 -0.18 -2.14 -2.83
N TRP A 57 0.20 -0.88 -2.93
CA TRP A 57 1.21 -0.29 -2.06
C TRP A 57 0.60 0.03 -0.70
N TYR A 58 1.30 -0.31 0.38
CA TYR A 58 0.84 -0.08 1.74
C TYR A 58 1.92 0.56 2.60
N GLN A 59 1.47 1.07 3.74
CA GLN A 59 2.35 1.58 4.77
C GLN A 59 2.27 0.70 6.01
N ASN A 60 3.41 0.53 6.69
CA ASN A 60 3.44 -0.16 7.97
C ASN A 60 2.67 0.64 9.02
N ASP A 61 2.11 -0.07 10.00
CA ASP A 61 1.42 0.56 11.14
C ASP A 61 2.40 1.48 11.88
N PRO A 62 2.09 2.78 12.04
CA PRO A 62 2.93 3.71 12.79
C PRO A 62 3.20 3.24 14.23
N ALA A 63 2.26 2.54 14.86
CA ALA A 63 2.44 2.00 16.21
C ALA A 63 3.52 0.92 16.23
N LEU A 64 3.53 0.02 15.24
CA LEU A 64 4.53 -1.04 15.10
C LEU A 64 5.92 -0.46 14.80
N VAL A 65 5.98 0.55 13.94
CA VAL A 65 7.23 1.26 13.65
C VAL A 65 7.79 1.91 14.91
N ASN A 66 6.96 2.59 15.69
CA ASN A 66 7.38 3.23 16.94
C ASN A 66 7.83 2.21 17.99
N GLU A 67 7.10 1.11 18.16
CA GLU A 67 7.49 0.02 19.05
C GLU A 67 8.90 -0.50 18.72
N LEU A 68 9.18 -0.74 17.44
CA LEU A 68 10.49 -1.20 16.99
C LEU A 68 11.59 -0.17 17.26
N VAL A 69 11.33 1.10 16.99
CA VAL A 69 12.28 2.21 17.23
C VAL A 69 12.61 2.32 18.72
N GLU A 70 11.60 2.24 19.59
CA GLU A 70 11.76 2.29 21.04
C GLU A 70 12.55 1.09 21.57
N LEU A 71 12.26 -0.13 21.08
CA LEU A 71 12.99 -1.35 21.45
C LEU A 71 14.48 -1.29 21.07
N LEU A 72 14.83 -0.50 20.05
CA LEU A 72 16.20 -0.27 19.62
C LEU A 72 16.86 0.93 20.32
N TRP A 73 16.16 1.57 21.27
CA TRP A 73 16.59 2.79 21.96
C TRP A 73 16.93 3.95 21.01
N LEU A 74 16.24 4.00 19.87
CA LEU A 74 16.34 5.07 18.89
C LEU A 74 15.22 6.08 19.10
N LYS A 75 15.37 7.26 18.50
CA LYS A 75 14.38 8.35 18.55
C LYS A 75 13.43 8.34 17.35
N GLY A 76 13.83 7.70 16.25
CA GLY A 76 13.10 7.64 14.98
C GLY A 76 13.31 8.85 14.07
N ASP A 77 13.90 9.94 14.59
CA ASP A 77 14.30 11.12 13.83
C ASP A 77 15.73 11.00 13.26
N GLU A 78 16.42 9.90 13.55
CA GLU A 78 17.73 9.63 12.97
C GLU A 78 17.63 9.62 11.45
N THR A 79 18.61 10.29 10.85
CA THR A 79 18.66 10.43 9.41
C THR A 79 19.23 9.17 8.77
N VAL A 80 18.49 8.57 7.85
CA VAL A 80 18.90 7.39 7.08
C VAL A 80 18.83 7.68 5.57
N THR A 81 19.67 6.99 4.81
CA THR A 81 19.68 7.08 3.34
C THR A 81 19.05 5.83 2.77
N LEU A 82 17.91 5.97 2.08
CA LEU A 82 17.27 4.93 1.29
C LEU A 82 17.20 5.38 -0.17
N ASP A 83 17.69 4.56 -1.09
CA ASP A 83 17.68 4.83 -2.54
C ASP A 83 18.17 6.24 -2.92
N GLY A 84 19.22 6.70 -2.25
CA GLY A 84 19.81 8.03 -2.45
C GLY A 84 19.00 9.20 -1.87
N LYS A 85 17.87 8.94 -1.19
CA LYS A 85 17.07 9.93 -0.47
C LYS A 85 17.36 9.87 1.02
N THR A 86 17.51 11.05 1.62
CA THR A 86 17.75 11.21 3.04
C THR A 86 16.43 11.47 3.77
N LEU A 87 16.04 10.56 4.66
CA LEU A 87 14.73 10.55 5.33
C LEU A 87 14.91 10.19 6.82
N PRO A 88 13.97 10.56 7.71
CA PRO A 88 13.98 10.08 9.08
C PRO A 88 13.66 8.58 9.13
N LEU A 89 14.26 7.86 10.08
CA LEU A 89 14.14 6.41 10.25
C LEU A 89 12.69 5.94 10.33
N CYS A 90 11.82 6.67 11.03
CA CYS A 90 10.39 6.31 11.13
C CYS A 90 9.65 6.35 9.79
N ARG A 91 10.08 7.19 8.85
CA ARG A 91 9.46 7.31 7.52
C ARG A 91 10.05 6.31 6.54
N SER A 92 11.28 5.86 6.78
CA SER A 92 12.01 4.95 5.90
C SER A 92 11.46 3.52 5.97
N THR A 93 10.97 3.11 7.14
CA THR A 93 10.34 1.80 7.38
C THR A 93 8.86 1.79 6.99
N ALA A 94 8.28 2.93 6.66
CA ALA A 94 6.85 3.07 6.44
C ALA A 94 6.37 2.59 5.06
N VAL A 95 7.23 2.11 4.15
CA VAL A 95 6.80 1.68 2.81
C VAL A 95 7.27 0.26 2.56
N ALA A 96 6.33 -0.66 2.30
CA ALA A 96 6.61 -2.03 1.92
C ALA A 96 5.83 -2.41 0.66
N PHE A 97 6.46 -3.28 -0.14
CA PHE A 97 5.94 -3.82 -1.40
C PHE A 97 5.09 -5.07 -1.17
#